data_AF-A0A6B2G4G8-F1
#
_entry.id   AF-A0A6B2G4G8-F1
#
_cell.length_a   1.000
_cell.length_b   1.000
_cell.length_c   1.000
_cell.angle_alpha   90.00
_cell.angle_beta   90.00
_cell.angle_gamma   90.00
#
_symmetry.space_group_name_H-M   'P 1'
#
loop_
_entity.id
_entity.type
_entity.pdbx_description
1 polymer ?
#
loop_
_entity_poly.entity_id
_entity_poly.type
_entity_poly.pdbx_seq_one_letter_code
_entity_poly.pdbx_strand_id
1 'polypeptide(L)'
;FKRIDNRIKNLIENGVETKHRSMFVIVGDKAKDQVVILYNILAKAQIKACPSVLWCYKNELSFNNNRKKRLKRIQKKIAQGINDKSENLFDLFIESSKIRFTYYKDSKRILGNTFGMLVLQDFEALTPNIMAHTIETTEGGGVVEHPSHHW
;
A
#
# COMPACT_ATOMS: atom_id res chain seq x y z
N PHE A 1 17.54 -0.11 -10.04
CA PHE A 1 16.30 0.68 -9.86
C PHE A 1 16.25 1.72 -10.96
N LYS A 2 15.17 1.75 -11.74
CA LYS A 2 14.97 2.79 -12.77
C LYS A 2 14.77 4.12 -12.03
N ARG A 3 15.35 5.22 -12.53
CA ARG A 3 15.23 6.55 -11.91
C ARG A 3 13.76 6.95 -11.92
N ILE A 4 13.21 7.19 -10.73
CA ILE A 4 11.83 7.66 -10.56
C ILE A 4 11.80 9.14 -10.92
N ASP A 5 10.73 9.57 -11.58
CA ASP A 5 10.52 10.97 -11.92
C ASP A 5 10.40 11.81 -10.63
N ASN A 6 11.15 12.91 -10.55
CA ASN A 6 11.19 13.78 -9.38
C ASN A 6 9.81 14.35 -9.02
N ARG A 7 8.87 14.44 -9.97
CA ARG A 7 7.50 14.94 -9.72
C ARG A 7 6.77 14.13 -8.64
N ILE A 8 6.96 12.80 -8.61
CA ILE A 8 6.33 11.92 -7.61
C ILE A 8 6.90 12.24 -6.22
N LYS A 9 8.24 12.32 -6.13
CA LYS A 9 8.92 12.61 -4.88
C LYS A 9 8.51 13.99 -4.34
N ASN A 10 8.58 15.02 -5.19
CA ASN A 10 8.23 16.39 -4.82
C ASN A 10 6.77 16.50 -4.39
N LEU A 11 5.84 15.80 -5.05
CA LEU A 11 4.43 15.80 -4.67
C LEU A 11 4.23 15.23 -3.26
N ILE A 12 4.89 14.11 -2.94
CA ILE A 12 4.80 13.50 -1.61
C ILE A 12 5.42 14.42 -0.54
N GLU A 13 6.62 14.95 -0.79
CA GLU A 13 7.32 15.84 0.15
C GLU A 13 6.48 17.10 0.43
N ASN A 14 5.98 17.75 -0.61
CA ASN A 14 5.11 18.91 -0.48
C ASN A 14 3.79 18.56 0.24
N GLY A 15 3.21 17.39 -0.05
CA GLY A 15 1.98 16.91 0.61
C GLY A 15 2.18 16.69 2.11
N VAL A 16 3.33 16.13 2.52
CA VAL A 16 3.70 15.96 3.92
C VAL A 16 3.90 17.32 4.60
N GLU A 17 4.61 18.25 3.96
CA GLU A 17 4.88 19.58 4.51
C GLU A 17 3.60 20.43 4.66
N THR A 18 2.76 20.44 3.63
CA THR A 18 1.48 21.19 3.61
C THR A 18 0.33 20.47 4.31
N LYS A 19 0.56 19.24 4.80
CA LYS A 19 -0.46 18.34 5.36
C LYS A 19 -1.62 18.04 4.40
N HIS A 20 -1.35 18.07 3.10
CA HIS A 20 -2.30 17.71 2.07
C HIS A 20 -2.23 16.21 1.74
N ARG A 21 -3.39 15.64 1.41
CA ARG A 21 -3.48 14.26 0.91
C ARG A 21 -3.12 14.27 -0.58
N SER A 22 -2.09 13.51 -0.95
CA SER A 22 -1.72 13.27 -2.34
C SER A 22 -2.38 11.99 -2.86
N MET A 23 -2.94 11.99 -4.06
CA MET A 23 -3.59 10.81 -4.63
C MET A 23 -2.77 10.29 -5.81
N PHE A 24 -2.49 8.99 -5.83
CA PHE A 24 -1.77 8.31 -6.91
C PHE A 24 -2.62 7.19 -7.47
N VAL A 25 -2.75 7.12 -8.80
CA VAL A 25 -3.39 6.01 -9.50
C VAL A 25 -2.31 5.21 -10.24
N ILE A 26 -2.16 3.93 -9.92
CA ILE A 26 -1.12 3.06 -10.49
C ILE A 26 -1.75 2.00 -11.39
N VAL A 27 -1.57 2.17 -12.70
CA VAL A 27 -2.06 1.23 -13.72
C VAL A 27 -0.93 0.29 -14.14
N GLY A 28 -1.17 -1.01 -14.07
CA GLY A 28 -0.29 -2.06 -14.61
C GLY A 28 0.02 -3.21 -13.65
N ASP A 29 0.54 -4.30 -14.20
CA ASP A 29 0.70 -5.60 -13.51
C ASP A 29 1.70 -5.56 -12.33
N LYS A 30 2.61 -4.60 -12.34
CA LYS A 30 3.65 -4.41 -11.31
C LYS A 30 3.31 -3.35 -10.28
N ALA A 31 2.02 -3.01 -10.12
CA ALA A 31 1.62 -1.97 -9.18
C ALA A 31 1.99 -2.27 -7.73
N LYS A 32 2.02 -3.55 -7.32
CA LYS A 32 2.44 -3.97 -5.98
C LYS A 32 3.85 -3.48 -5.64
N ASP A 33 4.77 -3.56 -6.60
CA ASP A 33 6.15 -3.07 -6.44
C ASP A 33 6.18 -1.55 -6.31
N GLN A 34 5.31 -0.86 -7.04
CA GLN A 34 5.22 0.60 -7.01
C GLN A 34 4.66 1.11 -5.67
N VAL A 35 3.70 0.38 -5.06
CA VAL A 35 3.19 0.70 -3.71
C VAL A 35 4.33 0.71 -2.69
N VAL A 36 5.24 -0.26 -2.75
CA VAL A 36 6.42 -0.34 -1.85
C VAL A 36 7.35 0.84 -2.06
N ILE A 37 7.55 1.25 -3.31
CA ILE A 37 8.37 2.41 -3.65
C ILE A 37 7.75 3.70 -3.08
N LEU A 38 6.45 3.91 -3.28
CA LEU A 38 5.74 5.09 -2.76
C LEU A 38 5.78 5.14 -1.24
N TYR A 39 5.55 4.00 -0.58
CA TYR A 39 5.68 3.89 0.87
C TYR A 39 7.09 4.28 1.34
N ASN A 40 8.14 3.80 0.67
CA ASN A 40 9.52 4.14 1.03
C ASN A 40 9.84 5.62 0.83
N ILE A 41 9.24 6.28 -0.16
CA ILE A 41 9.38 7.73 -0.35
C ILE A 41 8.67 8.48 0.78
N LEU A 42 7.41 8.10 1.07
CA LEU A 42 6.63 8.69 2.16
C LEU A 42 7.31 8.53 3.53
N ALA A 43 7.80 7.32 3.82
CA ALA A 43 8.50 7.02 5.07
C ALA A 43 9.79 7.84 5.24
N LYS A 44 10.46 8.23 4.14
CA LYS A 44 11.64 9.12 4.16
C LYS A 44 11.27 10.59 4.24
N ALA A 45 10.14 10.98 3.65
CA ALA A 45 9.67 12.36 3.63
C ALA A 45 9.13 12.81 4.99
N GLN A 46 8.54 11.90 5.78
CA GLN A 46 8.09 12.24 7.13
C GLN A 46 9.21 12.19 8.17
N ILE A 47 9.12 13.08 9.17
CA ILE A 47 10.02 13.11 10.33
C ILE A 47 9.51 12.20 11.47
N LYS A 48 8.24 11.78 11.42
CA LYS A 48 7.56 10.92 12.41
C LYS A 48 7.87 9.42 12.25
N ALA A 49 7.43 8.63 13.23
CA ALA A 49 7.47 7.16 13.22
C ALA A 49 6.74 6.56 12.01
N CYS A 50 7.30 5.48 11.42
CA CYS A 50 6.84 4.83 10.17
C CYS A 50 5.30 4.85 9.98
N PRO A 51 4.80 5.25 8.80
CA PRO A 51 3.37 5.44 8.60
C PRO A 51 2.64 4.10 8.68
N SER A 52 1.50 4.08 9.37
CA SER A 52 0.59 2.94 9.35
C SER A 52 -0.11 2.87 8.00
N VAL A 53 -0.34 1.65 7.51
CA VAL A 53 -0.94 1.42 6.19
C VAL A 53 -2.32 0.80 6.36
N LEU A 54 -3.33 1.38 5.74
CA LEU A 54 -4.64 0.79 5.56
C LEU A 54 -4.71 0.16 4.17
N TRP A 55 -4.92 -1.16 4.10
CA TRP A 55 -5.07 -1.88 2.84
C TRP A 55 -6.51 -2.38 2.69
N CYS A 56 -7.22 -1.83 1.72
CA CYS A 56 -8.60 -2.20 1.42
C CYS A 56 -8.72 -3.01 0.13
N TYR A 57 -9.56 -4.05 0.17
CA TYR A 57 -9.73 -4.99 -0.95
C TYR A 57 -11.16 -5.57 -0.98
N LYS A 58 -11.60 -6.05 -2.16
CA LYS A 58 -12.94 -6.62 -2.35
C LYS A 58 -13.00 -8.08 -1.93
N ASN A 59 -12.19 -8.92 -2.59
CA ASN A 59 -12.30 -10.38 -2.53
C ASN A 59 -11.09 -11.01 -1.84
N GLU A 60 -9.97 -11.13 -2.56
CA GLU A 60 -8.79 -11.82 -2.06
C GLU A 60 -7.53 -10.96 -2.23
N LEU A 61 -6.65 -11.05 -1.24
CA LEU A 61 -5.29 -10.57 -1.37
C LEU A 61 -4.54 -11.60 -2.22
N SER A 62 -3.92 -11.13 -3.30
CA SER A 62 -3.04 -11.95 -4.13
C SER A 62 -1.73 -12.36 -3.44
N PHE A 63 -1.61 -12.11 -2.12
CA PHE A 63 -0.51 -12.51 -1.25
C PHE A 63 -1.04 -12.99 0.10
N ASN A 64 -0.27 -13.87 0.74
CA ASN A 64 -0.69 -14.50 1.99
C ASN A 64 -0.41 -13.58 3.19
N ASN A 65 -1.46 -13.08 3.83
CA ASN A 65 -1.35 -12.24 5.03
C ASN A 65 -0.79 -13.01 6.26
N ASN A 66 -0.80 -14.36 6.22
CA ASN A 66 -0.41 -15.16 7.38
C ASN A 66 1.12 -15.36 7.43
N ARG A 67 1.79 -14.62 8.32
CA ARG A 67 3.26 -14.59 8.49
C ARG A 67 3.90 -15.99 8.53
N LYS A 68 3.31 -16.92 9.28
CA LYS A 68 3.81 -18.32 9.41
C LYS A 68 3.74 -19.10 8.10
N LYS A 69 2.66 -18.95 7.33
CA LYS A 69 2.51 -19.64 6.04
C LYS A 69 3.38 -19.01 4.95
N ARG A 70 3.65 -17.70 5.05
CA ARG A 70 4.53 -16.96 4.12
C ARG A 70 6.01 -17.33 4.30
N LEU A 71 6.51 -17.35 5.53
CA LEU A 71 7.90 -17.78 5.83
C LEU A 71 8.21 -19.17 5.29
N LYS A 72 7.27 -20.12 5.41
CA LYS A 72 7.41 -21.46 4.82
C LYS A 72 7.48 -21.46 3.29
N ARG A 73 6.79 -20.54 2.61
CA ARG A 73 6.87 -20.41 1.14
C ARG A 73 8.21 -19.80 0.72
N ILE A 74 8.66 -18.76 1.41
CA ILE A 74 9.95 -18.10 1.13
C ILE A 74 11.10 -19.10 1.31
N GLN A 75 11.13 -19.85 2.42
CA GLN A 75 12.14 -20.89 2.64
C GLN A 75 12.13 -21.96 1.54
N LYS A 76 10.95 -22.39 1.07
CA LYS A 76 10.84 -23.32 -0.06
C LYS A 76 11.37 -22.74 -1.37
N LYS A 77 11.08 -21.46 -1.68
CA LYS A 77 11.59 -20.79 -2.89
C LYS A 77 13.10 -20.59 -2.85
N ILE A 78 13.65 -20.21 -1.69
CA ILE A 78 15.10 -20.11 -1.47
C ILE A 78 15.77 -21.47 -1.66
N ALA A 79 15.20 -22.54 -1.10
CA ALA A 79 15.70 -23.91 -1.27
C ALA A 79 15.65 -24.38 -2.74
N GLN A 80 14.77 -23.79 -3.56
CA GLN A 80 14.66 -24.04 -4.99
C GLN A 80 15.52 -23.10 -5.86
N GLY A 81 16.31 -22.20 -5.25
CA GLY A 81 17.19 -21.28 -5.97
C GLY A 81 16.48 -20.12 -6.70
N ILE A 82 15.16 -19.97 -6.53
CA ILE A 82 14.39 -18.88 -7.14
C ILE A 82 14.44 -17.68 -6.20
N ASN A 83 15.36 -16.75 -6.47
CA ASN A 83 15.52 -15.52 -5.69
C ASN A 83 15.08 -14.29 -6.48
N ASP A 84 13.78 -14.05 -6.54
CA ASP A 84 13.26 -12.83 -7.14
C ASP A 84 13.43 -11.65 -6.17
N LYS A 85 14.34 -10.73 -6.50
CA LYS A 85 14.63 -9.54 -5.67
C LYS A 85 13.40 -8.63 -5.51
N SER A 86 12.44 -8.68 -6.44
CA SER A 86 11.21 -7.87 -6.39
C SER A 86 10.23 -8.38 -5.33
N GLU A 87 9.93 -9.68 -5.33
CA GLU A 87 9.09 -10.33 -4.31
C GLU A 87 9.64 -10.08 -2.89
N ASN A 88 10.98 -10.15 -2.72
CA ASN A 88 11.63 -9.90 -1.44
C ASN A 88 11.36 -8.49 -0.86
N LEU A 89 11.24 -7.46 -1.71
CA LEU A 89 10.99 -6.09 -1.24
C LEU A 89 9.54 -5.90 -0.77
N PHE A 90 8.59 -6.47 -1.51
CA PHE A 90 7.19 -6.49 -1.10
C PHE A 90 7.00 -7.31 0.18
N ASP A 91 7.65 -8.47 0.26
CA ASP A 91 7.63 -9.33 1.44
C ASP A 91 8.20 -8.65 2.68
N LEU A 92 9.29 -7.88 2.52
CA LEU A 92 9.88 -7.07 3.58
C LEU A 92 8.96 -5.92 3.98
N PHE A 93 8.28 -5.29 3.03
CA PHE A 93 7.30 -4.25 3.30
C PHE A 93 6.15 -4.78 4.15
N ILE A 94 5.52 -5.89 3.78
CA ILE A 94 4.44 -6.53 4.54
C ILE A 94 4.90 -6.92 5.96
N GLU A 95 6.18 -7.28 6.14
CA GLU A 95 6.71 -7.67 7.45
C GLU A 95 7.08 -6.51 8.37
N SER A 96 7.67 -5.46 7.81
CA SER A 96 8.22 -4.33 8.56
C SER A 96 7.19 -3.23 8.84
N SER A 97 6.17 -3.10 8.00
CA SER A 97 5.15 -2.06 8.14
C SER A 97 3.94 -2.53 8.95
N LYS A 98 3.29 -1.60 9.65
CA LYS A 98 2.05 -1.86 10.38
C LYS A 98 0.86 -1.74 9.41
N ILE A 99 0.45 -2.87 8.84
CA ILE A 99 -0.64 -2.90 7.86
C ILE A 99 -1.94 -3.40 8.49
N ARG A 100 -3.02 -2.64 8.34
CA ARG A 100 -4.39 -3.08 8.64
C ARG A 100 -5.08 -3.49 7.34
N PHE A 101 -5.37 -4.78 7.20
CA PHE A 101 -6.15 -5.32 6.09
C PHE A 101 -7.64 -5.24 6.41
N THR A 102 -8.42 -4.61 5.54
CA THR A 102 -9.86 -4.42 5.73
C THR A 102 -10.61 -4.71 4.44
N TYR A 103 -11.70 -5.49 4.52
CA TYR A 103 -12.59 -5.65 3.38
C TYR A 103 -13.40 -4.38 3.15
N TYR A 104 -13.75 -4.10 1.90
CA TYR A 104 -14.62 -2.96 1.59
C TYR A 104 -15.97 -2.99 2.30
N LYS A 105 -16.57 -4.17 2.45
CA LYS A 105 -17.81 -4.38 3.22
C LYS A 105 -17.69 -3.97 4.70
N ASP A 106 -16.46 -3.99 5.22
CA ASP A 106 -16.13 -3.67 6.62
C ASP A 106 -15.54 -2.26 6.78
N SER A 107 -15.62 -1.40 5.76
CA SER A 107 -15.10 -0.02 5.78
C SER A 107 -15.65 0.85 6.91
N LYS A 108 -16.79 0.52 7.52
CA LYS A 108 -17.29 1.24 8.71
C LYS A 108 -16.42 1.00 9.95
N ARG A 109 -15.69 -0.11 10.02
CA ARG A 109 -14.86 -0.48 11.19
C ARG A 109 -13.54 0.28 11.29
N ILE A 110 -13.15 0.99 10.23
CA ILE A 110 -11.93 1.80 10.22
C ILE A 110 -12.19 3.23 10.68
N LEU A 111 -13.44 3.68 10.72
CA LEU A 111 -13.84 4.98 11.27
C LEU A 111 -13.35 5.14 12.72
N GLY A 112 -12.92 6.36 13.06
CA GLY A 112 -12.29 6.67 14.35
C GLY A 112 -10.83 6.22 14.49
N ASN A 113 -10.25 5.64 13.44
CA ASN A 113 -8.80 5.41 13.36
C ASN A 113 -8.18 6.32 12.31
N THR A 114 -6.88 6.57 12.45
CA THR A 114 -6.12 7.37 11.49
C THR A 114 -4.92 6.59 10.98
N PHE A 115 -4.71 6.62 9.65
CA PHE A 115 -3.66 5.90 8.95
C PHE A 115 -2.77 6.86 8.16
N GLY A 116 -1.47 6.56 8.09
CA GLY A 116 -0.51 7.39 7.35
C GLY A 116 -0.54 7.16 5.83
N MET A 117 -1.01 5.99 5.39
CA MET A 117 -1.11 5.64 3.97
C MET A 117 -2.34 4.76 3.73
N LEU A 118 -3.06 5.03 2.65
CA LEU A 118 -4.18 4.21 2.18
C LEU A 118 -3.82 3.50 0.87
N VAL A 119 -4.12 2.21 0.79
CA VAL A 119 -4.02 1.40 -0.43
C VAL A 119 -5.40 0.85 -0.76
N LEU A 120 -5.96 1.27 -1.90
CA LEU A 120 -7.23 0.76 -2.43
C LEU A 120 -6.96 -0.20 -3.59
N GLN A 121 -7.39 -1.46 -3.45
CA GLN A 121 -7.30 -2.50 -4.48
C GLN A 121 -8.68 -2.70 -5.15
N ASP A 122 -8.77 -3.09 -6.42
CA ASP A 122 -10.04 -3.40 -7.09
C ASP A 122 -10.97 -2.16 -7.22
N PHE A 123 -10.55 -1.18 -8.03
CA PHE A 123 -11.27 0.08 -8.25
C PHE A 123 -12.75 -0.11 -8.63
N GLU A 124 -13.10 -1.18 -9.35
CA GLU A 124 -14.48 -1.51 -9.75
C GLU A 124 -15.44 -1.65 -8.55
N ALA A 125 -14.92 -2.03 -7.37
CA ALA A 125 -15.74 -2.23 -6.18
C ALA A 125 -15.90 -0.96 -5.32
N LEU A 126 -15.24 0.15 -5.68
CA LEU A 126 -15.33 1.39 -4.93
C LEU A 126 -16.69 2.04 -5.13
N THR A 127 -17.34 2.33 -4.01
CA THR A 127 -18.53 3.19 -3.96
C THR A 127 -18.15 4.52 -3.31
N PRO A 128 -18.89 5.62 -3.57
CA PRO A 128 -18.64 6.91 -2.93
C PRO A 128 -18.57 6.82 -1.39
N ASN A 129 -19.37 5.95 -0.79
CA ASN A 129 -19.39 5.77 0.66
C ASN A 129 -18.10 5.09 1.19
N ILE A 130 -17.59 4.09 0.48
CA ILE A 130 -16.31 3.44 0.82
C ILE A 130 -15.16 4.45 0.68
N MET A 131 -15.16 5.23 -0.41
CA MET A 131 -14.16 6.27 -0.62
C MET A 131 -14.20 7.30 0.51
N ALA A 132 -15.39 7.75 0.93
CA ALA A 132 -15.52 8.68 2.05
C ALA A 132 -14.89 8.13 3.34
N HIS A 133 -15.27 6.91 3.76
CA HIS A 133 -14.73 6.30 4.98
C HIS A 133 -13.20 6.11 4.94
N THR A 134 -12.66 5.70 3.79
CA THR A 134 -11.23 5.40 3.65
C THR A 134 -10.39 6.67 3.54
N ILE A 135 -10.84 7.67 2.78
CA ILE A 135 -10.14 8.95 2.63
C ILE A 135 -10.16 9.76 3.93
N GLU A 136 -11.28 9.76 4.66
CA GLU A 136 -11.42 10.45 5.95
C GLU A 136 -10.41 9.94 6.99
N THR A 137 -10.21 8.62 7.04
CA THR A 137 -9.32 7.95 7.99
C THR A 137 -7.83 8.05 7.60
N THR A 138 -7.48 8.77 6.53
CA THR A 138 -6.10 8.95 6.07
C THR A 138 -5.56 10.32 6.48
N GLU A 139 -4.34 10.38 7.00
CA GLU A 139 -3.63 11.63 7.29
C GLU A 139 -3.06 12.28 6.01
N GLY A 140 -2.53 13.51 6.12
CA GLY A 140 -1.72 14.08 5.05
C GLY A 140 -0.47 13.23 4.82
N GLY A 141 -0.30 12.66 3.63
CA GLY A 141 0.78 11.71 3.36
C GLY A 141 0.54 10.80 2.16
N GLY A 142 -0.73 10.51 1.85
CA GLY A 142 -1.14 10.06 0.52
C GLY A 142 -2.05 8.84 0.46
N VAL A 143 -2.84 8.80 -0.60
CA VAL A 143 -3.74 7.73 -1.03
C VAL A 143 -3.15 7.10 -2.28
N VAL A 144 -3.00 5.78 -2.27
CA VAL A 144 -2.56 5.00 -3.43
C VAL A 144 -3.71 4.11 -3.88
N GLU A 145 -4.20 4.40 -5.08
CA GLU A 145 -5.18 3.56 -5.76
C GLU A 145 -4.48 2.63 -6.73
N HIS A 146 -4.74 1.34 -6.56
CA HIS A 146 -4.38 0.32 -7.51
C HIS A 146 -5.64 -0.18 -8.22
N PRO A 147 -5.90 0.31 -9.45
CA PRO A 147 -6.82 -0.35 -10.37
C PRO A 147 -6.24 -1.72 -10.79
N SER A 148 -6.51 -2.76 -10.01
CA SER A 148 -6.38 -4.13 -10.48
C SER A 148 -7.56 -4.46 -11.40
N HIS A 149 -7.30 -4.56 -12.70
CA HIS A 149 -8.15 -5.34 -13.60
C HIS A 149 -7.63 -6.77 -13.63
N HIS A 150 -8.48 -7.73 -13.29
CA HIS A 150 -8.28 -9.11 -13.72
C HIS A 150 -8.38 -9.15 -15.24
N TRP A 151 -7.35 -9.67 -15.91
CA TRP A 151 -7.47 -10.35 -17.19
C TRP A 151 -7.10 -11.81 -16.97
#